data_AF-A0A533UZR6-F1
#
_entry.id   AF-A0A533UZR6-F1
#
_cell.length_a   1.000
_cell.length_b   1.000
_cell.length_c   1.000
_cell.angle_alpha   90.00
_cell.angle_beta   90.00
_cell.angle_gamma   90.00
#
_symmetry.space_group_name_H-M   'P 1'
#
loop_
_entity.id
_entity.type
_entity.pdbx_description
1 polymer ?
#
loop_
_entity_poly.entity_id
_entity_poly.type
_entity_poly.pdbx_seq_one_letter_code
_entity_poly.pdbx_strand_id
1 'polypeptide(L)'
;MIEKLVRFSLNESSPELFVEGNMVIPDNPIGMVVFAHGSGSSKESPRNKKIASIFNRMGLSTLPIDLLTYEENEMDLRVQKIEDKIPGLVLNKFNIELLTQRLVTITKWLGNNMSLPVKNIGYFGSSTGAPATFLAASKLSKIIEDGVYNNSIKAIVSRGGRTDLIAETNILKHMNVPSLFIVGSKDDQIIKVNKKTMNEFNPLTKSKMEIIDGASHLFEEEGKIEKVADIAGNWFLKFL
;
A
#
# COMPACT_ATOMS: atom_id res chain seq x y z
N MET A 1 7.48 18.47 -13.77
CA MET A 1 6.83 17.65 -12.73
C MET A 1 5.40 18.11 -12.54
N ILE A 2 4.44 17.19 -12.43
CA ILE A 2 3.03 17.47 -12.13
C ILE A 2 2.75 17.09 -10.68
N GLU A 3 2.13 18.00 -9.93
CA GLU A 3 1.62 17.75 -8.58
C GLU A 3 0.14 18.08 -8.52
N LYS A 4 -0.69 17.16 -8.03
CA LYS A 4 -2.15 17.35 -8.01
C LYS A 4 -2.82 16.58 -6.88
N LEU A 5 -3.75 17.23 -6.19
CA LEU A 5 -4.75 16.55 -5.36
C LEU A 5 -5.80 15.88 -6.26
N VAL A 6 -5.96 14.58 -6.13
CA VAL A 6 -6.91 13.78 -6.92
C VAL A 6 -7.97 13.20 -6.00
N ARG A 7 -9.22 13.27 -6.44
CA ARG A 7 -10.37 12.65 -5.77
C ARG A 7 -10.80 11.41 -6.53
N PHE A 8 -10.93 10.30 -5.83
CA PHE A 8 -11.41 9.03 -6.36
C PHE A 8 -12.82 8.80 -5.83
N SER A 9 -13.81 8.96 -6.70
CA SER A 9 -15.19 8.61 -6.36
C SER A 9 -15.27 7.11 -6.04
N LEU A 10 -15.98 6.81 -4.96
CA LEU A 10 -16.18 5.46 -4.45
C LEU A 10 -17.47 4.82 -4.99
N ASN A 11 -18.32 5.63 -5.62
CA ASN A 11 -19.57 5.23 -6.23
C ASN A 11 -19.88 6.19 -7.38
N GLU A 12 -20.01 5.68 -8.59
CA GLU A 12 -20.30 6.50 -9.79
C GLU A 12 -21.61 7.29 -9.67
N SER A 13 -22.59 6.77 -8.91
CA SER A 13 -23.88 7.43 -8.65
C SER A 13 -23.81 8.47 -7.52
N SER A 14 -22.71 8.50 -6.75
CA SER A 14 -22.50 9.38 -5.59
C SER A 14 -21.06 9.95 -5.62
N PRO A 15 -20.76 10.88 -6.53
CA PRO A 15 -19.42 11.46 -6.68
C PRO A 15 -18.94 12.24 -5.44
N GLU A 16 -19.86 12.66 -4.57
CA GLU A 16 -19.58 13.28 -3.28
C GLU A 16 -18.94 12.32 -2.26
N LEU A 17 -19.10 11.00 -2.46
CA LEU A 17 -18.41 10.00 -1.66
C LEU A 17 -17.07 9.66 -2.31
N PHE A 18 -16.00 10.28 -1.83
CA PHE A 18 -14.67 10.12 -2.41
C PHE A 18 -13.56 9.95 -1.37
N VAL A 19 -12.44 9.40 -1.83
CA VAL A 19 -11.16 9.43 -1.13
C VAL A 19 -10.18 10.32 -1.86
N GLU A 20 -9.17 10.82 -1.16
CA GLU A 20 -8.20 11.78 -1.70
C GLU A 20 -6.79 11.19 -1.75
N GLY A 21 -6.04 11.57 -2.78
CA GLY A 21 -4.62 11.26 -2.87
C GLY A 21 -3.81 12.40 -3.45
N ASN A 22 -2.56 12.50 -3.01
CA ASN A 22 -1.58 13.48 -3.50
C ASN A 22 -0.77 12.83 -4.62
N MET A 23 -1.08 13.16 -5.87
CA MET A 23 -0.39 12.59 -7.03
C MET A 23 0.81 13.44 -7.42
N VAL A 24 1.96 12.80 -7.62
CA VAL A 24 3.16 13.41 -8.20
C VAL A 24 3.63 12.58 -9.38
N ILE A 25 3.81 13.21 -10.54
CA ILE A 25 4.33 12.59 -11.76
C ILE A 25 5.60 13.35 -12.19
N PRO A 26 6.78 12.73 -12.15
CA PRO A 26 8.02 13.36 -12.65
C PRO A 26 7.99 13.48 -14.17
N ASP A 27 8.90 14.28 -14.75
CA ASP A 27 8.89 14.56 -16.20
C ASP A 27 9.14 13.33 -17.08
N ASN A 28 9.91 12.36 -16.56
CA ASN A 28 10.18 11.07 -17.21
C ASN A 28 9.72 9.95 -16.27
N PRO A 29 8.42 9.65 -16.17
CA PRO A 29 7.92 8.64 -15.25
C PRO A 29 8.29 7.24 -15.72
N ILE A 30 8.53 6.32 -14.78
CA ILE A 30 8.79 4.89 -15.04
C ILE A 30 7.57 4.03 -14.68
N GLY A 31 6.78 4.49 -13.70
CA GLY A 31 5.59 3.82 -13.22
C GLY A 31 4.95 4.61 -12.09
N MET A 32 3.90 4.05 -11.48
CA MET A 32 3.16 4.64 -10.37
C MET A 32 3.28 3.78 -9.12
N VAL A 33 3.71 4.37 -8.02
CA VAL A 33 3.72 3.75 -6.69
C VAL A 33 2.56 4.31 -5.87
N VAL A 34 1.55 3.48 -5.60
CA VAL A 34 0.41 3.83 -4.76
C VAL A 34 0.70 3.45 -3.32
N PHE A 35 0.62 4.42 -2.40
CA PHE A 35 0.88 4.16 -0.98
C PHE A 35 -0.43 3.80 -0.29
N ALA A 36 -0.47 2.60 0.29
CA ALA A 36 -1.51 2.18 1.22
C ALA A 36 -0.94 2.28 2.64
N HIS A 37 -1.26 3.36 3.33
CA HIS A 37 -0.76 3.56 4.69
C HIS A 37 -1.63 2.84 5.73
N GLY A 38 -1.04 2.51 6.86
CA GLY A 38 -1.76 1.89 7.97
C GLY A 38 -2.51 2.89 8.86
N SER A 39 -3.11 2.35 9.91
CA SER A 39 -3.82 3.09 10.96
C SER A 39 -2.98 4.22 11.56
N GLY A 40 -3.55 5.42 11.69
CA GLY A 40 -2.88 6.58 12.30
C GLY A 40 -1.86 7.28 11.39
N SER A 41 -1.88 6.96 10.10
CA SER A 41 -1.16 7.68 9.06
C SER A 41 -2.14 8.29 8.07
N SER A 42 -1.64 9.18 7.23
CA SER A 42 -2.42 9.85 6.18
C SER A 42 -1.52 10.10 4.97
N LYS A 43 -2.12 10.56 3.87
CA LYS A 43 -1.41 11.14 2.72
C LYS A 43 -0.47 12.30 3.11
N GLU A 44 -0.71 12.91 4.27
CA GLU A 44 0.09 14.01 4.81
C GLU A 44 1.28 13.56 5.68
N SER A 45 1.46 12.25 5.91
CA SER A 45 2.52 11.73 6.78
C SER A 45 3.92 12.21 6.35
N PRO A 46 4.70 12.89 7.23
CA PRO A 46 6.05 13.35 6.90
C PRO A 46 6.97 12.23 6.43
N ARG A 47 6.85 11.04 7.03
CA ARG A 47 7.62 9.85 6.63
C ARG A 47 7.28 9.43 5.20
N ASN A 48 6.00 9.33 4.85
CA ASN A 48 5.59 8.92 3.50
C ASN A 48 5.91 10.00 2.47
N LYS A 49 5.78 11.29 2.82
CA LYS A 49 6.23 12.41 1.95
C LYS A 49 7.72 12.32 1.65
N LYS A 50 8.54 12.01 2.65
CA LYS A 50 9.99 11.84 2.48
C LYS A 50 10.32 10.68 1.53
N ILE A 51 9.66 9.53 1.72
CA ILE A 51 9.81 8.36 0.82
C ILE A 51 9.33 8.70 -0.59
N ALA A 52 8.16 9.33 -0.74
CA ALA A 52 7.60 9.71 -2.02
C ALA A 52 8.53 10.67 -2.77
N SER A 53 9.09 11.68 -2.08
CA SER A 53 10.06 12.60 -2.65
C SER A 53 11.33 11.88 -3.16
N ILE A 54 11.82 10.87 -2.45
CA ILE A 54 12.94 10.02 -2.91
C ILE A 54 12.53 9.24 -4.17
N PHE A 55 11.35 8.60 -4.17
CA PHE A 55 10.81 7.90 -5.35
C PHE A 55 10.69 8.83 -6.56
N ASN A 56 10.20 10.07 -6.37
CA ASN A 56 10.07 11.04 -7.47
C ASN A 56 11.43 11.42 -8.05
N ARG A 57 12.47 11.58 -7.22
CA ARG A 57 13.85 11.78 -7.70
C ARG A 57 14.40 10.58 -8.46
N MET A 58 13.88 9.38 -8.20
CA MET A 58 14.22 8.16 -8.94
C MET A 58 13.39 7.98 -10.23
N GLY A 59 12.48 8.92 -10.57
CA GLY A 59 11.62 8.81 -11.76
C GLY A 59 10.33 8.00 -11.53
N LEU A 60 10.01 7.63 -10.28
CA LEU A 60 8.76 6.96 -9.94
C LEU A 60 7.67 8.00 -9.66
N SER A 61 6.52 7.87 -10.30
CA SER A 61 5.32 8.61 -9.91
C SER A 61 4.82 8.07 -8.57
N THR A 62 4.21 8.92 -7.76
CA THR A 62 3.74 8.52 -6.43
C THR A 62 2.33 9.00 -6.17
N LEU A 63 1.58 8.19 -5.45
CA LEU A 63 0.24 8.52 -5.02
C LEU A 63 0.02 8.06 -3.57
N PRO A 64 0.35 8.88 -2.56
CA PRO A 64 -0.15 8.70 -1.20
C PRO A 64 -1.63 9.04 -1.10
N ILE A 65 -2.41 8.14 -0.50
CA ILE A 65 -3.88 8.20 -0.47
C ILE A 65 -4.40 7.99 0.94
N ASP A 66 -5.38 8.78 1.33
CA ASP A 66 -6.24 8.46 2.48
C ASP A 66 -7.30 7.44 2.04
N LEU A 67 -7.16 6.18 2.43
CA LEU A 67 -8.11 5.12 2.02
C LEU A 67 -9.50 5.21 2.66
N LEU A 68 -9.64 6.10 3.65
CA LEU A 68 -10.91 6.41 4.29
C LEU A 68 -11.37 7.79 3.86
N THR A 69 -12.68 7.96 3.73
CA THR A 69 -13.32 9.27 3.59
C THR A 69 -13.04 10.16 4.81
N TYR A 70 -13.31 11.45 4.67
CA TYR A 70 -13.20 12.38 5.82
C TYR A 70 -14.14 11.95 6.96
N GLU A 71 -15.37 11.58 6.62
CA GLU A 71 -16.40 11.17 7.57
C GLU A 71 -16.05 9.86 8.28
N GLU A 72 -15.51 8.87 7.56
CA GLU A 72 -15.04 7.61 8.15
C GLU A 72 -13.85 7.85 9.11
N ASN A 73 -12.92 8.74 8.76
CA ASN A 73 -11.81 9.11 9.64
C ASN A 73 -12.31 9.83 10.90
N GLU A 74 -13.21 10.80 10.76
CA GLU A 74 -13.82 11.51 11.90
C GLU A 74 -14.59 10.56 12.82
N MET A 75 -15.29 9.58 12.24
CA MET A 75 -15.99 8.54 13.00
C MET A 75 -14.98 7.67 13.77
N ASP A 76 -13.92 7.20 13.11
CA ASP A 76 -12.85 6.42 13.76
C ASP A 76 -12.25 7.18 14.96
N LEU A 77 -11.98 8.49 14.82
CA LEU A 77 -11.45 9.32 15.90
C LEU A 77 -12.42 9.48 17.07
N ARG A 78 -13.74 9.58 16.80
CA ARG A 78 -14.76 9.68 17.84
C ARG A 78 -14.93 8.38 18.60
N VAL A 79 -15.07 7.27 17.86
CA VAL A 79 -15.34 5.96 18.45
C VAL A 79 -14.11 5.42 19.18
N GLN A 80 -12.89 5.74 18.70
CA GLN A 80 -11.65 5.35 19.39
C GLN A 80 -11.62 5.84 20.85
N LYS A 81 -12.24 6.98 21.18
CA LYS A 81 -12.29 7.50 22.56
C LYS A 81 -13.14 6.65 23.52
N ILE A 82 -13.94 5.74 22.98
CA ILE A 82 -14.85 4.87 23.73
C ILE A 82 -14.67 3.39 23.35
N GLU A 83 -13.56 3.04 22.69
CA GLU A 83 -13.35 1.67 22.16
C GLU A 83 -13.38 0.61 23.28
N ASP A 84 -12.79 0.92 24.44
CA ASP A 84 -12.82 0.05 25.63
C ASP A 84 -14.25 -0.25 26.13
N LYS A 85 -15.23 0.58 25.76
CA LYS A 85 -16.63 0.45 26.18
C LYS A 85 -17.49 -0.31 25.17
N ILE A 86 -16.95 -0.65 23.99
CA ILE A 86 -17.69 -1.31 22.91
C ILE A 86 -16.94 -2.59 22.51
N PRO A 87 -17.23 -3.73 23.19
CA PRO A 87 -16.61 -5.00 22.86
C PRO A 87 -16.85 -5.39 21.40
N GLY A 88 -15.78 -5.80 20.71
CA GLY A 88 -15.85 -6.24 19.30
C GLY A 88 -15.90 -5.13 18.26
N LEU A 89 -15.76 -3.86 18.67
CA LEU A 89 -15.62 -2.75 17.74
C LEU A 89 -14.35 -2.90 16.87
N VAL A 90 -14.50 -2.73 15.56
CA VAL A 90 -13.39 -2.62 14.61
C VAL A 90 -13.46 -1.26 13.92
N LEU A 91 -12.45 -0.42 14.15
CA LEU A 91 -12.34 0.87 13.47
C LEU A 91 -12.11 0.68 11.97
N ASN A 92 -12.59 1.60 11.14
CA ASN A 92 -12.47 1.52 9.68
C ASN A 92 -11.01 1.38 9.23
N LYS A 93 -10.07 2.06 9.90
CA LYS A 93 -8.62 1.96 9.65
C LYS A 93 -8.01 0.57 9.92
N PHE A 94 -8.76 -0.31 10.57
CA PHE A 94 -8.43 -1.71 10.82
C PHE A 94 -9.28 -2.69 9.98
N ASN A 95 -10.29 -2.19 9.25
CA ASN A 95 -11.11 -2.99 8.35
C ASN A 95 -10.36 -3.25 7.03
N ILE A 96 -9.59 -4.33 6.99
CA ILE A 96 -8.75 -4.67 5.84
C ILE A 96 -9.57 -4.89 4.55
N GLU A 97 -10.79 -5.42 4.66
CA GLU A 97 -11.66 -5.61 3.50
C GLU A 97 -12.11 -4.27 2.90
N LEU A 98 -12.49 -3.31 3.74
CA LEU A 98 -12.80 -1.94 3.30
C LEU A 98 -11.59 -1.31 2.61
N LEU A 99 -10.42 -1.31 3.24
CA LEU A 99 -9.19 -0.74 2.67
C LEU A 99 -8.82 -1.40 1.33
N THR A 100 -9.02 -2.71 1.23
CA THR A 100 -8.81 -3.48 0.00
C THR A 100 -9.73 -3.00 -1.13
N GLN A 101 -11.03 -2.87 -0.85
CA GLN A 101 -12.02 -2.42 -1.85
C GLN A 101 -11.73 -1.01 -2.35
N ARG A 102 -11.31 -0.11 -1.44
CA ARG A 102 -10.88 1.25 -1.77
C ARG A 102 -9.67 1.23 -2.71
N LEU A 103 -8.65 0.45 -2.38
CA LEU A 103 -7.43 0.33 -3.20
C LEU A 103 -7.71 -0.29 -4.59
N VAL A 104 -8.60 -1.27 -4.68
CA VAL A 104 -9.07 -1.84 -5.96
C VAL A 104 -9.75 -0.76 -6.81
N THR A 105 -10.63 0.05 -6.22
CA THR A 105 -11.38 1.13 -6.89
C THR A 105 -10.42 2.17 -7.47
N ILE A 106 -9.50 2.66 -6.65
CA ILE A 106 -8.45 3.60 -7.07
C ILE A 106 -7.62 3.03 -8.21
N THR A 107 -7.22 1.76 -8.10
CA THR A 107 -6.34 1.15 -9.10
C THR A 107 -7.02 0.96 -10.43
N LYS A 108 -8.30 0.56 -10.44
CA LYS A 108 -9.13 0.55 -11.66
C LYS A 108 -9.22 1.94 -12.28
N TRP A 109 -9.44 2.97 -11.46
CA TRP A 109 -9.47 4.35 -11.94
C TRP A 109 -8.14 4.73 -12.60
N LEU A 110 -6.99 4.42 -11.98
CA LEU A 110 -5.67 4.67 -12.57
C LEU A 110 -5.48 3.90 -13.89
N GLY A 111 -5.85 2.62 -13.92
CA GLY A 111 -5.75 1.78 -15.12
C GLY A 111 -6.58 2.29 -16.31
N ASN A 112 -7.70 2.97 -16.03
CA ASN A 112 -8.60 3.48 -17.06
C ASN A 112 -8.28 4.92 -17.48
N ASN A 113 -7.70 5.74 -16.59
CA ASN A 113 -7.50 7.18 -16.82
C ASN A 113 -6.04 7.58 -17.08
N MET A 114 -5.07 6.68 -16.86
CA MET A 114 -3.65 6.96 -17.06
C MET A 114 -3.08 6.20 -18.26
N SER A 115 -2.13 6.83 -18.94
CA SER A 115 -1.35 6.21 -20.02
C SER A 115 -0.08 5.56 -19.49
N LEU A 116 0.54 4.70 -20.30
CA LEU A 116 1.89 4.22 -20.02
C LEU A 116 2.89 5.40 -20.03
N PRO A 117 3.95 5.33 -19.21
CA PRO A 117 4.29 4.24 -18.29
C PRO A 117 3.60 4.35 -16.92
N VAL A 118 2.88 5.42 -16.62
CA VAL A 118 2.18 5.65 -15.33
C VAL A 118 1.17 4.53 -15.01
N LYS A 119 0.62 3.87 -16.03
CA LYS A 119 -0.27 2.71 -15.89
C LYS A 119 0.43 1.46 -15.31
N ASN A 120 1.77 1.39 -15.27
CA ASN A 120 2.51 0.35 -14.55
C ASN A 120 2.48 0.64 -13.04
N ILE A 121 1.61 -0.06 -12.32
CA ILE A 121 1.31 0.23 -10.92
C ILE A 121 2.01 -0.75 -9.98
N GLY A 122 2.70 -0.20 -8.98
CA GLY A 122 3.19 -0.90 -7.81
C GLY A 122 2.52 -0.40 -6.53
N TYR A 123 2.46 -1.25 -5.51
CA TYR A 123 1.92 -0.90 -4.20
C TYR A 123 2.99 -0.77 -3.14
N PHE A 124 2.93 0.30 -2.35
CA PHE A 124 3.73 0.48 -1.15
C PHE A 124 2.82 0.46 0.08
N GLY A 125 2.70 -0.71 0.72
CA GLY A 125 1.86 -0.94 1.88
C GLY A 125 2.65 -0.78 3.18
N SER A 126 2.03 -0.22 4.21
CA SER A 126 2.64 -0.18 5.56
C SER A 126 1.64 -0.48 6.67
N SER A 127 2.10 -1.16 7.74
CA SER A 127 1.23 -1.60 8.84
C SER A 127 -0.04 -2.31 8.31
N THR A 128 -1.25 -1.83 8.61
CA THR A 128 -2.52 -2.40 8.09
C THR A 128 -2.78 -2.12 6.61
N GLY A 129 -2.07 -1.17 6.00
CA GLY A 129 -2.11 -0.99 4.55
C GLY A 129 -1.42 -2.14 3.81
N ALA A 130 -0.43 -2.81 4.42
CA ALA A 130 0.26 -3.93 3.79
C ALA A 130 -0.66 -5.11 3.42
N PRO A 131 -1.45 -5.70 4.33
CA PRO A 131 -2.38 -6.78 3.96
C PRO A 131 -3.40 -6.34 2.90
N ALA A 132 -3.87 -5.08 2.93
CA ALA A 132 -4.78 -4.55 1.90
C ALA A 132 -4.15 -4.54 0.50
N THR A 133 -2.84 -4.25 0.37
CA THR A 133 -2.16 -4.30 -0.93
C THR A 133 -2.12 -5.70 -1.54
N PHE A 134 -1.86 -6.73 -0.72
CA PHE A 134 -1.84 -8.12 -1.17
C PHE A 134 -3.24 -8.59 -1.58
N LEU A 135 -4.26 -8.31 -0.76
CA LEU A 135 -5.64 -8.65 -1.08
C LEU A 135 -6.13 -7.94 -2.34
N ALA A 136 -5.79 -6.65 -2.52
CA ALA A 136 -6.18 -5.89 -3.69
C ALA A 136 -5.54 -6.44 -4.96
N ALA A 137 -4.24 -6.78 -4.91
CA ALA A 137 -3.55 -7.40 -6.03
C ALA A 137 -4.18 -8.76 -6.40
N SER A 138 -4.50 -9.59 -5.41
CA SER A 138 -5.17 -10.88 -5.62
C SER A 138 -6.55 -10.71 -6.28
N LYS A 139 -7.39 -9.79 -5.76
CA LYS A 139 -8.71 -9.50 -6.35
C LYS A 139 -8.60 -8.99 -7.79
N LEU A 140 -7.66 -8.09 -8.07
CA LEU A 140 -7.45 -7.57 -9.42
C LEU A 140 -7.00 -8.66 -10.40
N SER A 141 -6.11 -9.57 -9.99
CA SER A 141 -5.71 -10.71 -10.82
C SER A 141 -6.91 -11.57 -11.22
N LYS A 142 -7.81 -11.86 -10.27
CA LYS A 142 -9.03 -12.62 -10.56
C LYS A 142 -9.95 -11.88 -11.56
N ILE A 143 -10.14 -10.58 -11.37
CA ILE A 143 -10.95 -9.75 -12.29
C ILE A 143 -10.33 -9.71 -13.70
N ILE A 144 -9.00 -9.83 -13.81
CA ILE A 144 -8.30 -9.94 -15.09
C ILE A 144 -8.54 -11.30 -15.75
N GLU A 145 -8.47 -12.40 -14.99
CA GLU A 145 -8.80 -13.75 -15.47
C GLU A 145 -10.25 -13.81 -15.99
N ASP A 146 -11.17 -13.10 -15.34
CA ASP A 146 -12.58 -12.99 -15.74
C ASP A 146 -12.80 -12.06 -16.96
N GLY A 147 -11.75 -11.41 -17.49
CA GLY A 147 -11.82 -10.55 -18.68
C GLY A 147 -12.41 -9.15 -18.45
N VAL A 148 -12.62 -8.75 -17.19
CA VAL A 148 -13.30 -7.49 -16.82
C VAL A 148 -12.32 -6.32 -16.67
N TYR A 149 -11.04 -6.60 -16.44
CA TYR A 149 -9.98 -5.59 -16.27
C TYR A 149 -8.67 -6.11 -16.87
N ASN A 150 -7.73 -5.24 -17.23
CA ASN A 150 -6.51 -5.67 -17.93
C ASN A 150 -5.20 -5.17 -17.34
N ASN A 151 -5.23 -4.42 -16.23
CA ASN A 151 -4.02 -3.84 -15.67
C ASN A 151 -3.59 -4.55 -14.37
N SER A 152 -2.58 -5.41 -14.45
CA SER A 152 -2.05 -6.13 -13.30
C SER A 152 -1.12 -5.26 -12.43
N ILE A 153 -1.09 -5.56 -11.14
CA ILE A 153 -0.10 -5.00 -10.21
C ILE A 153 1.25 -5.62 -10.50
N LYS A 154 2.27 -4.77 -10.64
CA LYS A 154 3.60 -5.14 -11.09
C LYS A 154 4.57 -5.45 -9.95
N ALA A 155 4.41 -4.80 -8.80
CA ALA A 155 5.22 -5.06 -7.61
C ALA A 155 4.52 -4.61 -6.32
N ILE A 156 4.85 -5.26 -5.20
CA ILE A 156 4.41 -4.88 -3.86
C ILE A 156 5.62 -4.70 -2.95
N VAL A 157 5.61 -3.66 -2.13
CA VAL A 157 6.53 -3.48 -1.00
C VAL A 157 5.70 -3.37 0.27
N SER A 158 5.97 -4.22 1.25
CA SER A 158 5.40 -4.20 2.61
C SER A 158 6.44 -3.65 3.57
N ARG A 159 6.21 -2.44 4.10
CA ARG A 159 7.05 -1.81 5.13
C ARG A 159 6.44 -2.00 6.52
N GLY A 160 7.05 -2.85 7.35
CA GLY A 160 6.58 -3.12 8.71
C GLY A 160 5.13 -3.61 8.76
N GLY A 161 4.71 -4.40 7.77
CA GLY A 161 3.32 -4.79 7.58
C GLY A 161 2.81 -5.82 8.59
N ARG A 162 1.52 -5.74 8.93
CA ARG A 162 0.79 -6.78 9.68
C ARG A 162 0.25 -7.85 8.75
N THR A 163 1.17 -8.60 8.13
CA THR A 163 0.84 -9.59 7.10
C THR A 163 0.26 -10.88 7.66
N ASP A 164 0.25 -11.04 8.99
CA ASP A 164 -0.50 -12.07 9.69
C ASP A 164 -2.00 -11.98 9.39
N LEU A 165 -2.52 -10.78 9.10
CA LEU A 165 -3.94 -10.55 8.80
C LEU A 165 -4.40 -11.15 7.46
N ILE A 166 -3.50 -11.74 6.68
CA ILE A 166 -3.83 -12.44 5.42
C ILE A 166 -3.39 -13.90 5.40
N ALA A 167 -2.82 -14.42 6.49
CA ALA A 167 -2.24 -15.76 6.52
C ALA A 167 -3.26 -16.89 6.23
N GLU A 168 -4.51 -16.72 6.63
CA GLU A 168 -5.55 -17.76 6.44
C GLU A 168 -6.29 -17.68 5.10
N THR A 169 -5.97 -16.68 4.27
CA THR A 169 -6.72 -16.40 3.04
C THR A 169 -6.27 -17.26 1.85
N ASN A 170 -5.15 -17.98 1.95
CA ASN A 170 -4.49 -18.73 0.87
C ASN A 170 -4.12 -17.91 -0.39
N ILE A 171 -4.33 -16.59 -0.42
CA ILE A 171 -4.10 -15.76 -1.62
C ILE A 171 -2.65 -15.82 -2.11
N LEU A 172 -1.70 -15.99 -1.19
CA LEU A 172 -0.26 -15.96 -1.48
C LEU A 172 0.19 -17.18 -2.32
N LYS A 173 -0.52 -18.31 -2.19
CA LYS A 173 -0.25 -19.53 -2.97
C LYS A 173 -0.57 -19.37 -4.45
N HIS A 174 -1.39 -18.38 -4.80
CA HIS A 174 -1.82 -18.10 -6.17
C HIS A 174 -1.29 -16.75 -6.68
N MET A 175 -0.53 -16.01 -5.87
CA MET A 175 -0.06 -14.68 -6.21
C MET A 175 1.31 -14.74 -6.85
N ASN A 176 1.45 -14.21 -8.08
CA ASN A 176 2.71 -14.13 -8.83
C ASN A 176 3.35 -12.73 -8.86
N VAL A 177 2.92 -11.81 -7.98
CA VAL A 177 3.39 -10.43 -7.94
C VAL A 177 4.70 -10.32 -7.15
N PRO A 178 5.80 -9.80 -7.74
CA PRO A 178 7.06 -9.57 -7.04
C PRO A 178 6.86 -8.76 -5.76
N SER A 179 7.24 -9.34 -4.62
CA SER A 179 6.93 -8.79 -3.30
C SER A 179 8.18 -8.63 -2.43
N LEU A 180 8.38 -7.43 -1.89
CA LEU A 180 9.47 -7.12 -0.96
C LEU A 180 8.92 -6.82 0.43
N PHE A 181 9.51 -7.42 1.45
CA PHE A 181 9.21 -7.18 2.86
C PHE A 181 10.36 -6.40 3.48
N ILE A 182 10.10 -5.20 4.02
CA ILE A 182 11.10 -4.38 4.73
C ILE A 182 10.67 -4.27 6.19
N VAL A 183 11.53 -4.73 7.10
CA VAL A 183 11.25 -4.78 8.55
C VAL A 183 12.43 -4.21 9.34
N GLY A 184 12.18 -3.61 10.50
CA GLY A 184 13.23 -3.11 11.39
C GLY A 184 13.80 -4.22 12.27
N SER A 185 15.11 -4.23 12.52
CA SER A 185 15.75 -5.29 13.33
C SER A 185 15.32 -5.30 14.80
N LYS A 186 14.74 -4.21 15.31
CA LYS A 186 14.21 -4.13 16.69
C LYS A 186 12.76 -4.62 16.81
N ASP A 187 12.14 -5.07 15.73
CA ASP A 187 10.74 -5.51 15.70
C ASP A 187 10.62 -7.01 15.43
N ASP A 188 11.05 -7.80 16.42
CA ASP A 188 11.09 -9.27 16.33
C ASP A 188 9.73 -9.89 15.99
N GLN A 189 8.64 -9.29 16.48
CA GLN A 189 7.29 -9.77 16.20
C GLN A 189 6.97 -9.62 14.71
N ILE A 190 7.19 -8.43 14.15
CA ILE A 190 6.92 -8.16 12.73
C ILE A 190 7.86 -8.97 11.83
N ILE A 191 9.13 -9.17 12.21
CA ILE A 191 10.05 -10.07 11.49
C ILE A 191 9.45 -11.48 11.40
N LYS A 192 9.05 -12.07 12.52
CA LYS A 192 8.48 -13.43 12.57
C LYS A 192 7.21 -13.54 11.72
N VAL A 193 6.31 -12.57 11.84
CA VAL A 193 5.06 -12.51 11.08
C VAL A 193 5.33 -12.45 9.58
N ASN A 194 6.16 -11.50 9.13
CA ASN A 194 6.41 -11.33 7.69
C ASN A 194 7.20 -12.50 7.12
N LYS A 195 8.08 -13.14 7.91
CA LYS A 195 8.83 -14.33 7.47
C LYS A 195 7.89 -15.51 7.28
N LYS A 196 6.92 -15.69 8.19
CA LYS A 196 5.88 -16.73 8.04
C LYS A 196 5.04 -16.48 6.79
N THR A 197 4.52 -15.27 6.61
CA THR A 197 3.75 -14.87 5.41
C THR A 197 4.56 -15.10 4.12
N MET A 198 5.82 -14.68 4.08
CA MET A 198 6.66 -14.82 2.88
C MET A 198 6.84 -16.29 2.47
N ASN A 199 6.85 -17.21 3.42
CA ASN A 199 6.95 -18.66 3.17
C ASN A 199 5.66 -19.28 2.61
N GLU A 200 4.53 -18.57 2.63
CA GLU A 200 3.25 -19.04 2.08
C GLU A 200 3.08 -18.70 0.59
N PHE A 201 4.01 -17.94 0.01
CA PHE A 201 3.98 -17.59 -1.41
C PHE A 201 4.11 -18.82 -2.29
N ASN A 202 3.49 -18.73 -3.47
CA ASN A 202 3.83 -19.59 -4.59
C ASN A 202 5.37 -19.61 -4.78
N PRO A 203 6.01 -20.79 -4.90
CA PRO A 203 7.46 -20.89 -5.09
C PRO A 203 8.02 -20.14 -6.32
N LEU A 204 7.17 -19.87 -7.33
CA LEU A 204 7.54 -19.11 -8.52
C LEU A 204 7.56 -17.59 -8.27
N THR A 205 7.00 -17.13 -7.15
CA THR A 205 6.90 -15.71 -6.86
C THR A 205 8.21 -15.17 -6.32
N LYS A 206 8.70 -14.12 -6.97
CA LYS A 206 9.90 -13.39 -6.53
C LYS A 206 9.58 -12.65 -5.23
N SER A 207 9.95 -13.24 -4.10
CA SER A 207 9.84 -12.62 -2.79
C SER A 207 11.21 -12.37 -2.16
N LYS A 208 11.35 -11.26 -1.42
CA LYS A 208 12.57 -10.93 -0.68
C LYS A 208 12.22 -10.28 0.66
N MET A 209 13.03 -10.52 1.68
CA MET A 209 12.97 -9.79 2.94
C MET A 209 14.27 -9.01 3.17
N GLU A 210 14.13 -7.76 3.60
CA GLU A 210 15.21 -6.86 4.00
C GLU A 210 15.00 -6.43 5.46
N ILE A 211 16.00 -6.71 6.29
CA ILE A 211 15.99 -6.33 7.71
C ILE A 211 16.89 -5.10 7.88
N ILE A 212 16.29 -3.99 8.29
CA ILE A 212 16.99 -2.73 8.51
C ILE A 212 17.58 -2.72 9.92
N ASP A 213 18.90 -2.89 9.99
CA ASP A 213 19.61 -2.88 11.26
C ASP A 213 19.41 -1.56 12.04
N GLY A 214 19.25 -1.67 13.35
CA GLY A 214 19.01 -0.58 14.28
C GLY A 214 17.66 0.12 14.15
N ALA A 215 16.75 -0.34 13.30
CA ALA A 215 15.46 0.31 13.07
C ALA A 215 14.32 -0.31 13.91
N SER A 216 13.48 0.57 14.45
CA SER A 216 12.20 0.26 15.09
C SER A 216 11.06 0.09 14.09
N HIS A 217 9.85 -0.18 14.58
CA HIS A 217 8.63 -0.37 13.77
C HIS A 217 8.38 0.74 12.75
N LEU A 218 8.62 2.00 13.13
CA LEU A 218 8.36 3.18 12.31
C LEU A 218 9.59 3.69 11.55
N PHE A 219 10.77 3.08 11.78
CA PHE A 219 12.05 3.46 11.18
C PHE A 219 12.44 4.92 11.46
N GLU A 220 12.07 5.47 12.62
CA GLU A 220 12.30 6.90 12.95
C GLU A 220 13.74 7.22 13.32
N GLU A 221 14.57 6.20 13.56
CA GLU A 221 15.99 6.37 13.75
C GLU A 221 16.67 6.99 12.52
N GLU A 222 17.75 7.72 12.76
CA GLU A 222 18.48 8.48 11.74
C GLU A 222 18.86 7.62 10.52
N GLY A 223 18.53 8.13 9.32
CA GLY A 223 18.83 7.51 8.03
C GLY A 223 18.03 6.24 7.70
N LYS A 224 17.18 5.73 8.60
CA LYS A 224 16.48 4.46 8.36
C LYS A 224 15.34 4.61 7.34
N ILE A 225 14.60 5.71 7.36
CA ILE A 225 13.56 5.97 6.33
C ILE A 225 14.17 6.14 4.94
N GLU A 226 15.32 6.82 4.82
CA GLU A 226 16.05 6.96 3.56
C GLU A 226 16.47 5.59 3.03
N LYS A 227 17.04 4.75 3.89
CA LYS A 227 17.41 3.39 3.51
C LYS A 227 16.20 2.56 3.07
N VAL A 228 15.06 2.69 3.75
CA VAL A 228 13.79 2.06 3.34
C VAL A 228 13.37 2.54 1.95
N ALA A 229 13.44 3.86 1.70
CA ALA A 229 13.09 4.44 0.41
C ALA A 229 14.02 3.96 -0.70
N ASP A 230 15.34 3.94 -0.49
CA ASP A 230 16.28 3.49 -1.51
C ASP A 230 16.05 2.02 -1.89
N ILE A 231 15.87 1.15 -0.88
CA ILE A 231 15.62 -0.28 -1.10
C ILE A 231 14.28 -0.48 -1.83
N ALA A 232 13.21 0.18 -1.38
CA ALA A 232 11.90 0.05 -1.99
C ALA A 232 11.86 0.64 -3.40
N GLY A 233 12.49 1.79 -3.62
CA GLY A 233 12.57 2.45 -4.92
C GLY A 233 13.29 1.57 -5.94
N ASN A 234 14.42 0.98 -5.56
CA ASN A 234 15.14 0.03 -6.42
C ASN A 234 14.32 -1.23 -6.74
N TRP A 235 13.48 -1.69 -5.82
CA TRP A 235 12.53 -2.77 -6.11
C TRP A 235 11.52 -2.36 -7.19
N PHE A 236 10.91 -1.18 -7.06
CA PHE A 236 9.97 -0.68 -8.06
C PHE A 236 10.62 -0.44 -9.41
N LEU A 237 11.81 0.19 -9.47
CA LEU A 237 12.54 0.41 -10.72
C LEU A 237 12.85 -0.90 -11.48
N LYS A 238 12.96 -2.02 -10.78
CA LYS A 238 13.21 -3.32 -11.38
C LYS A 238 11.96 -3.95 -12.00
N PHE A 239 10.77 -3.61 -11.51
CA PHE A 239 9.54 -4.35 -11.81
C PHE A 239 8.42 -3.51 -12.45
N LEU A 240 8.49 -2.17 -12.39
CA LEU A 240 7.61 -1.26 -13.13
C LEU A 240 8.17 -0.96 -14.52
#